data_AF-A0A8H6PHQ3-F1
#
_entry.id   AF-A0A8H6PHQ3-F1
#
_cell.length_a   1.000
_cell.length_b   1.000
_cell.length_c   1.000
_cell.angle_alpha   90.00
_cell.angle_beta   90.00
_cell.angle_gamma   90.00
#
_symmetry.space_group_name_H-M   'P 1'
#
loop_
_entity.id
_entity.type
_entity.pdbx_description
1 polymer ?
#
loop_
_entity_poly.entity_id
_entity_poly.type
_entity_poly.pdbx_seq_one_letter_code
_entity_poly.pdbx_strand_id
1 'polypeptide(L)'
;MFSGLKSQWRRWKLEIEGEIEEDAAAIGNERSQLRYIYSRLEGSAKTNITTFYELELRKVSPSPQALINRLDILYGERNRKDKAIQALHTIRQKEDEPFTAFYPRFEKEIANAEAESWEDSSKISYLRNALHPETEGSFDWML
;
A
#
# COMPACT_ATOMS: atom_id res chain seq x y z
N MET A 1 -0.56 15.91 -1.44
CA MET A 1 -1.84 15.93 -2.18
C MET A 1 -1.99 14.62 -2.94
N PHE A 2 -3.21 14.13 -3.12
CA PHE A 2 -3.48 12.92 -3.92
C PHE A 2 -4.12 13.26 -5.26
N SER A 3 -3.44 12.87 -6.33
CA SER A 3 -3.80 13.20 -7.72
C SER A 3 -4.72 12.17 -8.41
N GLY A 4 -4.77 10.94 -7.87
CA GLY A 4 -5.46 9.80 -8.46
C GLY A 4 -4.52 8.70 -9.02
N LEU A 5 -3.20 8.86 -8.92
CA LEU A 5 -2.26 7.79 -9.29
C LEU A 5 -2.32 6.65 -8.27
N LYS A 6 -2.64 5.43 -8.71
CA LYS A 6 -2.77 4.25 -7.82
C LYS A 6 -1.50 3.98 -7.00
N SER A 7 -0.32 4.22 -7.56
CA SER A 7 0.96 4.07 -6.86
C SER A 7 1.13 5.01 -5.66
N GLN A 8 0.39 6.13 -5.62
CA GLN A 8 0.39 7.06 -4.49
C GLN A 8 -0.60 6.68 -3.39
N TRP A 9 -1.62 5.87 -3.72
CA TRP A 9 -2.79 5.64 -2.87
C TRP A 9 -2.42 5.17 -1.46
N ARG A 10 -1.62 4.11 -1.36
CA ARG A 10 -1.28 3.49 -0.07
C ARG A 10 -0.58 4.46 0.87
N ARG A 11 0.46 5.15 0.39
CA ARG A 11 1.19 6.14 1.18
C ARG A 11 0.25 7.25 1.63
N TRP A 12 -0.49 7.84 0.69
CA TRP A 12 -1.38 8.96 1.01
C TRP A 12 -2.49 8.58 1.98
N LYS A 13 -3.07 7.38 1.85
CA LYS A 13 -4.10 6.88 2.76
C LYS A 13 -3.58 6.79 4.20
N LEU A 14 -2.40 6.19 4.39
CA LEU A 14 -1.77 6.08 5.71
C LEU A 14 -1.46 7.46 6.32
N GLU A 15 -0.95 8.40 5.52
CA GLU A 15 -0.68 9.77 5.96
C GLU A 15 -1.96 10.47 6.44
N ILE A 16 -3.06 10.36 5.67
CA ILE A 16 -4.33 11.00 6.03
C ILE A 16 -5.01 10.33 7.22
N GLU A 17 -4.98 9.00 7.31
CA GLU A 17 -5.54 8.26 8.45
C GLU A 17 -4.77 8.63 9.74
N GLY A 18 -3.44 8.74 9.68
CA GLY A 18 -2.62 9.21 10.80
C GLY A 18 -2.88 10.66 11.18
N GLU A 19 -2.94 11.58 10.21
CA GLU A 19 -3.28 13.00 10.47
C GLU A 19 -4.66 13.14 11.14
N ILE A 20 -5.65 12.33 10.73
CA ILE A 20 -6.99 12.35 11.35
C ILE A 20 -6.93 11.77 12.76
N GLU A 21 -6.19 10.69 12.99
CA GLU A 21 -6.07 10.06 14.31
C GLU A 21 -5.39 10.99 15.33
N GLU A 22 -4.29 11.65 14.94
CA GLU A 22 -3.51 12.53 15.81
C GLU A 22 -4.19 13.89 16.02
N ASP A 23 -4.71 14.49 14.95
CA ASP A 23 -5.20 15.87 14.95
C ASP A 23 -6.74 15.98 14.91
N ALA A 24 -7.50 14.89 15.12
CA ALA A 24 -8.96 14.88 15.08
C ALA A 24 -9.60 16.06 15.84
N ALA A 25 -9.11 16.33 17.05
CA ALA A 25 -9.62 17.40 17.90
C ALA A 25 -9.33 18.80 17.35
N ALA A 26 -8.17 19.00 16.71
CA ALA A 26 -7.78 20.26 16.10
C ALA A 26 -8.51 20.52 14.76
N ILE A 27 -8.73 19.45 13.98
CA ILE A 27 -9.49 19.51 12.72
C ILE A 27 -10.98 19.77 13.01
N GLY A 28 -11.49 19.26 14.13
CA GLY A 28 -12.85 19.48 14.60
C GLY A 28 -13.80 18.33 14.24
N ASN A 29 -15.08 18.67 14.06
CA ASN A 29 -16.13 17.68 13.83
C ASN A 29 -15.98 16.92 12.49
N GLU A 30 -16.80 15.90 12.29
CA GLU A 30 -16.80 15.00 11.13
C GLU A 30 -16.94 15.77 9.81
N ARG A 31 -17.74 16.83 9.80
CA ARG A 31 -17.89 17.69 8.62
C ARG A 31 -16.60 18.43 8.28
N SER A 32 -15.84 18.85 9.29
CA SER A 32 -14.54 19.52 9.13
C SER A 32 -13.46 18.54 8.69
N GLN A 33 -13.44 17.34 9.26
CA GLN A 33 -12.57 16.23 8.82
C GLN A 33 -12.86 15.81 7.37
N LEU A 34 -14.13 15.70 6.98
CA LEU A 34 -14.52 15.41 5.60
C LEU A 34 -14.01 16.50 4.62
N ARG A 35 -14.14 17.78 5.00
CA ARG A 35 -13.58 18.91 4.23
C ARG A 35 -12.05 18.84 4.15
N TYR A 36 -11.40 18.49 5.26
CA TYR A 36 -9.95 18.33 5.33
C TYR A 36 -9.47 17.29 4.31
N ILE A 37 -10.02 16.06 4.34
CA ILE A 37 -9.66 14.99 3.39
C ILE A 37 -9.86 15.46 1.95
N TYR A 38 -11.02 16.05 1.63
CA TYR A 38 -11.30 16.55 0.27
C TYR A 38 -10.33 17.66 -0.17
N SER A 39 -9.88 18.51 0.75
CA SER A 39 -8.89 19.56 0.47
C SER A 39 -7.53 18.98 0.07
N ARG A 40 -7.19 17.77 0.56
CA ARG A 40 -5.94 17.05 0.28
C ARG A 40 -5.94 16.32 -1.07
N LEU A 41 -7.04 16.43 -1.82
CA LEU A 41 -7.22 15.89 -3.16
C LEU A 41 -6.98 16.94 -4.24
N GLU A 42 -6.44 16.48 -5.37
CA GLU A 42 -6.23 17.28 -6.58
C GLU A 42 -6.48 16.46 -7.85
N GLY A 43 -6.43 17.12 -9.00
CA GLY A 43 -6.49 16.48 -10.31
C GLY A 43 -7.70 15.57 -10.50
N SER A 44 -7.44 14.38 -11.05
CA SER A 44 -8.48 13.38 -11.35
C SER A 44 -9.15 12.83 -10.10
N ALA A 45 -8.42 12.65 -8.99
CA ALA A 45 -8.99 12.17 -7.74
C ALA A 45 -10.05 13.14 -7.21
N LYS A 46 -9.75 14.43 -7.20
CA LYS A 46 -10.71 15.45 -6.76
C LYS A 46 -11.94 15.46 -7.66
N THR A 47 -11.73 15.50 -8.98
CA THR A 47 -12.80 15.52 -9.98
C THR A 47 -13.74 14.32 -9.85
N ASN A 48 -13.19 13.11 -9.71
CA ASN A 48 -13.97 11.88 -9.66
C ASN A 48 -14.76 11.71 -8.36
N ILE A 49 -14.33 12.37 -7.27
CA ILE A 49 -14.95 12.23 -5.96
C ILE A 49 -15.91 13.36 -5.61
N THR A 50 -15.87 14.50 -6.31
CA THR A 50 -16.64 15.72 -5.96
C THR A 50 -18.12 15.43 -5.73
N THR A 51 -18.79 14.72 -6.64
CA THR A 51 -20.22 14.39 -6.49
C THR A 51 -20.49 13.57 -5.23
N PHE A 52 -19.64 12.58 -4.92
CA PHE A 52 -19.79 11.78 -3.71
C PHE A 52 -19.57 12.63 -2.45
N TYR A 53 -18.52 13.45 -2.45
CA TYR A 53 -18.21 14.38 -1.36
C TYR A 53 -19.39 15.33 -1.07
N GLU A 54 -20.00 15.92 -2.09
CA GLU A 54 -21.15 16.81 -1.93
C GLU A 54 -22.36 16.09 -1.32
N LEU A 55 -22.64 14.85 -1.74
CA LEU A 55 -23.72 14.04 -1.17
C LEU A 55 -23.45 13.69 0.29
N GLU A 56 -22.23 13.29 0.62
CA GLU A 56 -21.84 12.96 1.99
C GLU A 56 -21.95 14.17 2.92
N LEU A 57 -21.52 15.35 2.43
CA LEU A 57 -21.54 16.60 3.18
C LEU A 57 -22.95 17.06 3.55
N ARG A 58 -23.96 16.70 2.75
CA ARG A 58 -25.38 17.04 2.98
C ARG A 58 -26.07 16.14 4.00
N LYS A 59 -25.44 15.04 4.42
CA LYS A 59 -26.01 14.16 5.45
C LYS A 59 -26.09 14.87 6.79
N VAL A 60 -27.07 14.43 7.60
CA VAL A 60 -27.19 14.85 9.00
C VAL A 60 -25.92 14.46 9.77
N SER A 61 -25.41 13.25 9.52
CA SER A 61 -24.13 12.76 10.04
C SER A 61 -23.22 12.37 8.86
N PRO A 62 -22.36 13.29 8.38
CA PRO A 62 -21.34 12.99 7.36
C PRO A 62 -20.26 12.08 7.94
N SER A 63 -19.73 11.16 7.12
CA SER A 63 -18.63 10.29 7.52
C SER A 63 -17.35 10.57 6.71
N PRO A 64 -16.26 11.03 7.35
CA PRO A 64 -14.93 11.11 6.73
C PRO A 64 -14.47 9.76 6.19
N GLN A 65 -14.71 8.69 6.96
CA GLN A 65 -14.35 7.33 6.57
C GLN A 65 -15.08 6.88 5.30
N ALA A 66 -16.33 7.30 5.08
CA ALA A 66 -17.05 6.98 3.85
C ALA A 66 -16.34 7.53 2.60
N LEU A 67 -15.71 8.70 2.69
CA LEU A 67 -14.91 9.27 1.61
C LEU A 67 -13.63 8.47 1.35
N ILE A 68 -12.92 8.08 2.41
CA ILE A 68 -11.72 7.21 2.31
C ILE A 68 -12.09 5.87 1.66
N ASN A 69 -13.18 5.23 2.11
CA ASN A 69 -13.66 3.97 1.55
C ASN A 69 -14.04 4.11 0.08
N ARG A 70 -14.65 5.23 -0.32
CA ARG A 70 -14.98 5.48 -1.73
C ARG A 70 -13.73 5.64 -2.59
N LEU A 71 -12.70 6.31 -2.08
CA LEU A 71 -11.41 6.42 -2.75
C LEU A 71 -10.70 5.05 -2.83
N ASP A 72 -10.81 4.21 -1.79
CA ASP A 72 -10.27 2.85 -1.79
C ASP A 72 -10.91 1.96 -2.86
N ILE A 73 -12.22 2.12 -3.11
CA ILE A 73 -12.91 1.44 -4.22
C ILE A 73 -12.32 1.81 -5.58
N LEU A 74 -11.96 3.09 -5.79
CA LEU A 74 -11.49 3.63 -7.07
C LEU A 74 -9.98 3.38 -7.29
N TYR A 75 -9.18 3.56 -6.24
CA TYR A 75 -7.73 3.66 -6.31
C TYR A 75 -6.99 2.57 -5.53
N GLY A 76 -7.69 1.84 -4.65
CA GLY A 76 -7.14 0.73 -3.88
C GLY A 76 -6.62 -0.41 -4.74
N GLU A 77 -5.61 -1.10 -4.20
CA GLU A 77 -4.98 -2.25 -4.85
C GLU A 77 -5.66 -3.56 -4.40
N ARG A 78 -6.82 -3.88 -4.99
CA ARG A 78 -7.61 -5.07 -4.62
C ARG A 78 -6.87 -6.40 -4.78
N ASN A 79 -5.93 -6.45 -5.72
CA ASN A 79 -5.18 -7.68 -6.05
C ASN A 79 -3.70 -7.57 -5.63
N ARG A 80 -3.39 -6.72 -4.63
CA ARG A 80 -2.01 -6.52 -4.16
C ARG A 80 -1.36 -7.84 -3.75
N LYS A 81 -2.08 -8.63 -2.96
CA LYS A 81 -1.63 -9.95 -2.49
C LYS A 81 -1.30 -10.87 -3.66
N ASP A 82 -2.23 -11.04 -4.59
CA ASP A 82 -2.03 -11.91 -5.76
C ASP A 82 -0.87 -11.43 -6.64
N LYS A 83 -0.75 -10.11 -6.85
CA LYS A 83 0.37 -9.52 -7.59
C LYS A 83 1.71 -9.76 -6.89
N ALA A 84 1.76 -9.64 -5.57
CA ALA A 84 2.95 -9.89 -4.79
C ALA A 84 3.35 -11.38 -4.83
N ILE A 85 2.37 -12.29 -4.77
CA ILE A 85 2.62 -13.73 -4.96
C ILE A 85 3.19 -14.00 -6.37
N GLN A 86 2.61 -13.41 -7.41
CA GLN A 86 3.16 -13.51 -8.77
C GLN A 86 4.57 -12.90 -8.87
N ALA A 87 4.83 -11.79 -8.18
CA ALA A 87 6.14 -11.17 -8.10
C ALA A 87 7.15 -12.09 -7.41
N LEU A 88 6.78 -12.75 -6.30
CA LEU A 88 7.65 -13.72 -5.62
C LEU A 88 8.05 -14.91 -6.53
N HIS A 89 7.17 -15.35 -7.42
CA HIS A 89 7.52 -16.39 -8.39
C HIS A 89 8.51 -15.92 -9.48
N THR A 90 8.51 -14.62 -9.80
CA THR A 90 9.22 -14.08 -10.97
C THR A 90 10.41 -13.20 -10.63
N ILE A 91 10.50 -12.71 -9.39
CA ILE A 91 11.60 -11.86 -8.93
C ILE A 91 12.91 -12.65 -8.95
N ARG A 92 13.97 -12.05 -9.48
CA ARG A 92 15.31 -12.64 -9.55
C ARG A 92 16.35 -11.60 -9.11
N GLN A 93 17.37 -12.06 -8.40
CA GLN A 93 18.63 -11.35 -8.21
C GLN A 93 19.33 -11.26 -9.55
N LYS A 94 19.75 -10.05 -9.95
CA LYS A 94 20.52 -9.88 -11.20
C LYS A 94 21.94 -10.40 -11.02
N GLU A 95 22.61 -10.70 -12.14
CA GLU A 95 23.98 -11.22 -12.19
C GLU A 95 24.98 -10.36 -11.40
N ASP A 96 24.84 -9.02 -11.45
CA ASP A 96 25.70 -8.05 -10.77
C ASP A 96 25.07 -7.42 -9.51
N GLU A 97 23.90 -7.90 -9.08
CA GLU A 97 23.18 -7.34 -7.93
C GLU A 97 23.64 -8.02 -6.62
N PRO A 98 24.22 -7.28 -5.66
CA PRO A 98 24.58 -7.84 -4.37
C PRO A 98 23.32 -8.23 -3.58
N PHE A 99 23.41 -9.29 -2.76
CA PHE A 99 22.30 -9.77 -1.94
C PHE A 99 21.67 -8.67 -1.07
N THR A 100 22.48 -7.76 -0.53
CA THR A 100 22.03 -6.64 0.30
C THR A 100 21.16 -5.62 -0.45
N ALA A 101 21.27 -5.53 -1.78
CA ALA A 101 20.40 -4.72 -2.62
C ALA A 101 19.14 -5.49 -3.06
N PHE A 102 19.29 -6.80 -3.32
CA PHE A 102 18.19 -7.67 -3.72
C PHE A 102 17.20 -7.95 -2.59
N TYR A 103 17.69 -8.33 -1.41
CA TYR A 103 16.88 -8.84 -0.30
C TYR A 103 15.76 -7.88 0.15
N PRO A 104 15.99 -6.55 0.28
CA PRO A 104 14.91 -5.61 0.60
C PRO A 104 13.76 -5.60 -0.42
N ARG A 105 14.04 -5.87 -1.71
CA ARG A 105 13.00 -5.97 -2.74
C ARG A 105 12.19 -7.26 -2.57
N PHE A 106 12.85 -8.37 -2.25
CA PHE A 106 12.19 -9.64 -1.96
C PHE A 106 11.30 -9.55 -0.72
N GLU A 107 11.82 -9.04 0.40
CA GLU A 107 11.07 -8.86 1.65
C GLU A 107 9.85 -7.94 1.49
N LYS A 108 9.98 -6.91 0.65
CA LYS A 108 8.83 -6.07 0.30
C LYS A 108 7.70 -6.86 -0.35
N GLU A 109 8.01 -7.83 -1.21
CA GLU A 109 6.99 -8.68 -1.84
C GLU A 109 6.42 -9.71 -0.84
N ILE A 110 7.22 -10.24 0.09
CA ILE A 110 6.71 -11.05 1.22
C ILE A 110 5.67 -10.28 2.03
N ALA A 111 5.99 -9.03 2.43
CA ALA A 111 5.07 -8.18 3.18
C ALA A 111 3.81 -7.82 2.37
N ASN A 112 3.94 -7.56 1.06
CA ASN A 112 2.79 -7.28 0.20
C ASN A 112 1.90 -8.51 -0.06
N ALA A 113 2.49 -9.71 -0.02
CA ALA A 113 1.77 -10.98 -0.09
C ALA A 113 1.12 -11.36 1.25
N GLU A 114 1.36 -10.59 2.32
CA GLU A 114 0.95 -10.93 3.69
C GLU A 114 1.49 -12.30 4.10
N ALA A 115 2.70 -12.61 3.63
CA ALA A 115 3.36 -13.90 3.76
C ALA A 115 4.26 -13.99 5.00
N GLU A 116 4.26 -13.00 5.88
CA GLU A 116 5.03 -13.01 7.12
C GLU A 116 4.67 -14.20 8.02
N SER A 117 3.39 -14.59 7.99
CA SER A 117 2.84 -15.75 8.71
C SER A 117 3.07 -17.10 8.01
N TRP A 118 3.61 -17.11 6.79
CA TRP A 118 3.95 -18.36 6.11
C TRP A 118 5.10 -19.07 6.83
N GLU A 119 5.11 -20.39 6.71
CA GLU A 119 6.22 -21.20 7.21
C GLU A 119 7.54 -20.73 6.62
N ASP A 120 8.59 -20.70 7.45
CA ASP A 120 9.93 -20.29 7.01
C ASP A 120 10.43 -21.15 5.84
N SER A 121 10.09 -22.43 5.83
CA SER A 121 10.35 -23.37 4.72
C SER A 121 9.83 -22.84 3.38
N SER A 122 8.63 -22.25 3.37
CA SER A 122 8.00 -21.70 2.18
C SER A 122 8.70 -20.42 1.73
N LYS A 123 8.99 -19.51 2.67
CA LYS A 123 9.71 -18.25 2.39
C LYS A 123 11.12 -18.53 1.85
N ILE A 124 11.83 -19.48 2.45
CA ILE A 124 13.16 -19.94 2.00
C ILE A 124 13.09 -20.53 0.59
N SER A 125 12.05 -21.32 0.27
CA SER A 125 11.87 -21.86 -1.08
C SER A 125 11.73 -20.76 -2.15
N TYR A 126 10.94 -19.72 -1.88
CA TYR A 126 10.84 -18.56 -2.77
C TYR A 126 12.18 -17.83 -2.90
N LEU A 127 12.87 -17.62 -1.78
CA LEU A 127 14.15 -16.91 -1.78
C LEU A 127 15.20 -17.64 -2.59
N ARG A 128 15.40 -18.95 -2.37
CA ARG A 128 16.35 -19.78 -3.12
C ARG A 128 16.12 -19.71 -4.62
N ASN A 129 14.87 -19.91 -5.04
CA ASN A 129 14.49 -19.82 -6.46
C ASN A 129 14.70 -18.43 -7.08
N ALA A 130 14.86 -17.40 -6.24
CA ALA A 130 15.07 -16.03 -6.67
C ALA A 130 16.56 -15.60 -6.70
N LEU A 131 17.45 -16.33 -6.03
CA LEU A 131 18.87 -15.98 -5.95
C LEU A 131 19.65 -16.35 -7.22
N HIS A 132 20.76 -15.65 -7.44
CA HIS A 132 21.75 -16.04 -8.44
C HIS A 132 22.49 -17.30 -7.94
N PRO A 133 22.82 -18.29 -8.80
CA PRO A 133 23.44 -19.55 -8.36
C PRO A 133 24.71 -19.40 -7.52
N GLU A 134 25.55 -18.41 -7.82
CA GLU A 134 26.76 -18.12 -7.03
C GLU A 134 26.45 -17.62 -5.62
N THR A 135 25.39 -16.80 -5.50
CA THR A 135 24.91 -16.31 -4.19
C THR A 135 24.23 -17.45 -3.44
N GLU A 136 23.39 -18.24 -4.11
CA GLU A 136 22.72 -19.41 -3.51
C GLU A 136 23.73 -20.42 -2.97
N GLY A 137 24.76 -20.78 -3.74
CA GLY A 137 25.80 -21.71 -3.29
C GLY A 137 26.67 -21.17 -2.13
N SER A 138 26.68 -19.85 -1.93
CA SER A 138 27.37 -19.21 -0.79
C SER A 138 26.54 -19.23 0.50
N PHE A 139 25.21 -19.37 0.37
CA PHE A 139 24.29 -19.59 1.48
C PHE A 139 23.91 -21.06 1.48
N ASP A 140 24.79 -21.94 1.98
CA ASP A 140 24.56 -23.39 2.17
C ASP A 140 23.49 -23.63 3.27
N TRP A 141 22.34 -23.02 3.00
CA TRP A 141 21.08 -22.90 3.69
C TRP A 141 21.08 -22.34 5.12
N MET A 142 22.04 -21.51 5.52
CA MET A 142 22.05 -20.81 6.83
C MET A 142 21.65 -21.74 7.99
N LEU A 143 22.53 -22.71 8.29
CA LEU A 143 22.58 -23.56 9.50
C LEU A 143 21.73 -23.09 10.69
#